data_AF-A0AA88QRE8-F1
#
_entry.id   AF-A0AA88QRE8-F1
#
_cell.length_a   1.000
_cell.length_b   1.000
_cell.length_c   1.000
_cell.angle_alpha   90.00
_cell.angle_beta   90.00
_cell.angle_gamma   90.00
#
_symmetry.space_group_name_H-M   'P 1'
#
loop_
_entity.id
_entity.type
_entity.pdbx_description
1 polymer ?
#
loop_
_entity_poly.entity_id
_entity_poly.type
_entity_poly.pdbx_seq_one_letter_code
_entity_poly.pdbx_strand_id
1 'polypeptide(L)'
;GIVHEVFFVVMLKEPAYGWEVPVNLRLILPDGCTQEHKENLMEKERGQWIEILAGKFMAVPDNVGDIQFSLYESEAGIWKRGLLVKGVVIRPKA
;
A
#
# COMPACT_ATOMS: atom_id res chain seq x y z
N GLY A 1 -19.05 8.66 -11.40
CA GLY A 1 -17.98 8.79 -10.38
C GLY A 1 -16.63 8.76 -11.04
N ILE A 2 -15.59 9.25 -10.36
CA ILE A 2 -14.20 9.16 -10.83
C ILE A 2 -13.52 8.04 -10.04
N VAL A 3 -12.90 7.09 -10.74
CA VAL A 3 -12.09 6.06 -10.09
C VAL A 3 -10.80 6.71 -9.60
N HIS A 4 -10.48 6.53 -8.32
CA HIS A 4 -9.22 6.92 -7.73
C HIS A 4 -8.41 5.68 -7.38
N GLU A 5 -7.10 5.81 -7.47
CA GLU A 5 -6.14 4.79 -7.06
C GLU A 5 -5.35 5.32 -5.86
N VAL A 6 -5.08 4.44 -4.89
CA VAL A 6 -4.31 4.73 -3.69
C VAL A 6 -2.97 4.00 -3.79
N PHE A 7 -1.86 4.72 -3.70
CA PHE A 7 -0.51 4.17 -3.78
C PHE A 7 0.29 4.50 -2.53
N PHE A 8 1.03 3.51 -2.01
CA PHE A 8 2.12 3.76 -1.07
C PHE A 8 3.39 4.12 -1.85
N VAL A 9 4.06 5.20 -1.44
CA VAL A 9 5.36 5.58 -2.00
C VAL A 9 6.43 5.16 -1.02
N VAL A 10 7.18 4.13 -1.38
CA VAL A 10 8.16 3.48 -0.50
C VAL A 10 9.50 3.30 -1.19
N MET A 11 10.54 3.08 -0.39
CA MET A 11 11.88 2.71 -0.87
C MET A 11 12.48 1.68 0.08
N LEU A 12 13.06 0.63 -0.49
CA LEU A 12 13.88 -0.31 0.27
C LEU A 12 15.36 0.14 0.20
N LYS A 13 15.86 0.75 1.28
CA LYS A 13 17.21 1.32 1.35
C LYS A 13 18.16 0.42 2.15
N GLU A 14 19.35 0.20 1.61
CA GLU A 14 20.38 -0.61 2.27
C GLU A 14 20.88 0.02 3.60
N PRO A 15 21.15 -0.79 4.63
CA PRO A 15 20.91 -2.24 4.69
C PRO A 15 19.42 -2.57 4.84
N ALA A 16 18.92 -3.50 4.02
CA ALA A 16 17.51 -3.92 4.05
C ALA A 16 17.35 -5.45 4.15
N TYR A 17 16.71 -5.90 5.24
CA TYR A 17 16.49 -7.30 5.60
C TYR A 17 15.14 -7.52 6.30
N GLY A 18 14.69 -8.78 6.35
CA GLY A 18 13.46 -9.17 7.05
C GLY A 18 12.18 -9.02 6.22
N TRP A 19 12.30 -8.91 4.90
CA TRP A 19 11.19 -8.68 3.95
C TRP A 19 10.87 -9.90 3.08
N GLU A 20 11.33 -11.08 3.49
CA GLU A 20 11.09 -12.35 2.78
C GLU A 20 9.62 -12.78 2.84
N VAL A 21 8.89 -12.32 3.85
CA VAL A 21 7.44 -12.46 3.93
C VAL A 21 6.78 -11.25 3.25
N PRO A 22 5.91 -11.46 2.24
CA PRO A 22 5.20 -10.38 1.58
C PRO A 22 4.40 -9.51 2.54
N VAL A 23 4.38 -8.21 2.29
CA VAL A 23 3.52 -7.26 3.02
C VAL A 23 2.09 -7.34 2.48
N ASN A 24 1.11 -7.10 3.35
CA ASN A 24 -0.28 -6.90 2.95
C ASN A 24 -0.52 -5.43 2.67
N LEU A 25 -1.08 -5.13 1.50
CA LEU A 25 -1.71 -3.85 1.20
C LEU A 25 -3.21 -4.01 1.24
N ARG A 26 -3.86 -3.12 1.99
CA ARG A 26 -5.30 -3.15 2.19
C ARG A 26 -5.91 -1.77 2.00
N LEU A 27 -7.09 -1.75 1.37
CA LEU A 27 -7.98 -0.61 1.27
C LEU A 27 -9.38 -1.01 1.74
N ILE A 28 -9.92 -0.30 2.72
CA ILE A 28 -11.29 -0.46 3.24
C ILE A 28 -12.10 0.76 2.79
N LEU A 29 -13.25 0.51 2.20
CA LEU A 29 -14.19 1.51 1.71
C LEU A 29 -15.23 1.89 2.78
N PRO A 30 -15.99 2.99 2.60
CA PRO A 30 -16.96 3.44 3.61
C PRO A 30 -18.07 2.43 3.92
N ASP A 31 -18.41 1.58 2.95
CA ASP A 31 -19.37 0.47 3.09
C ASP A 31 -18.80 -0.78 3.78
N GLY A 32 -17.51 -0.74 4.16
CA GLY A 32 -16.80 -1.88 4.75
C GLY A 32 -16.20 -2.84 3.72
N CYS A 33 -16.42 -2.64 2.42
CA CYS A 33 -15.79 -3.47 1.39
C CYS A 33 -14.27 -3.33 1.48
N THR A 34 -13.60 -4.48 1.51
CA THR A 34 -12.15 -4.56 1.68
C THR A 34 -11.50 -5.12 0.42
N GLN A 35 -10.48 -4.41 -0.07
CA GLN A 35 -9.53 -4.89 -1.07
C GLN A 35 -8.22 -5.19 -0.35
N GLU A 36 -7.67 -6.38 -0.53
CA GLU A 36 -6.39 -6.75 0.08
C GLU A 36 -5.59 -7.64 -0.87
N HIS A 37 -4.28 -7.41 -0.93
CA HIS A 37 -3.36 -8.28 -1.66
C HIS A 37 -1.96 -8.23 -1.04
N LYS A 38 -1.16 -9.24 -1.35
CA LYS A 38 0.22 -9.38 -0.90
C LYS A 38 1.19 -8.81 -1.92
N GLU A 39 2.24 -8.16 -1.44
CA GLU A 39 3.32 -7.63 -2.26
C GLU A 39 4.70 -8.02 -1.70
N ASN A 40 5.55 -8.57 -2.57
CA ASN A 40 6.89 -9.01 -2.20
C ASN A 40 7.88 -7.86 -2.43
N LEU A 41 8.32 -7.22 -1.33
CA LEU A 41 9.27 -6.11 -1.42
C LEU A 41 10.66 -6.53 -1.88
N MET A 42 11.02 -7.82 -1.77
CA MET A 42 12.31 -8.34 -2.24
C MET A 42 12.41 -8.42 -3.77
N GLU A 43 11.28 -8.42 -4.47
CA GLU A 43 11.20 -8.43 -5.93
C GLU A 43 11.20 -7.01 -6.53
N LYS A 44 11.14 -5.97 -5.70
CA LYS A 44 11.12 -4.58 -6.15
C LYS A 44 12.53 -3.98 -6.18
N GLU A 45 12.71 -2.95 -7.01
CA GLU A 45 13.98 -2.24 -7.10
C GLU A 45 14.36 -1.57 -5.78
N ARG A 46 15.63 -1.73 -5.39
CA ARG A 46 16.19 -1.16 -4.16
C ARG A 46 16.78 0.22 -4.41
N GLY A 47 16.78 1.06 -3.37
CA GLY A 47 17.34 2.41 -3.44
C GLY A 47 16.57 3.40 -4.32
N GLN A 48 15.41 3.01 -4.86
CA GLN A 48 14.52 3.87 -5.64
C GLN A 48 13.17 4.03 -4.95
N TRP A 49 12.53 5.18 -5.19
CA TRP A 49 11.14 5.39 -4.79
C TRP A 49 10.23 4.68 -5.78
N ILE A 50 9.41 3.76 -5.27
CA ILE A 50 8.42 3.02 -6.05
C ILE A 50 7.01 3.33 -5.54
N GLU A 51 6.03 3.25 -6.44
CA GLU A 51 4.61 3.29 -6.10
C GLU A 51 4.08 1.85 -6.03
N ILE A 52 3.46 1.48 -4.91
CA ILE A 52 2.78 0.19 -4.76
C ILE A 52 1.29 0.46 -4.56
N LEU A 53 0.47 -0.07 -5.46
CA LEU A 53 -0.99 0.12 -5.45
C LEU A 53 -1.57 -0.56 -4.21
N ALA A 54 -2.31 0.16 -3.37
CA ALA A 54 -3.08 -0.42 -2.27
C ALA A 54 -4.47 -0.89 -2.69
N GLY A 55 -5.11 -0.13 -3.61
CA GLY A 55 -6.45 -0.44 -4.09
C GLY A 55 -7.06 0.73 -4.86
N LYS A 56 -8.31 0.55 -5.29
CA LYS A 56 -9.04 1.53 -6.11
C LYS A 56 -10.42 1.77 -5.53
N PHE A 57 -10.93 2.99 -5.63
CA PHE A 57 -12.30 3.28 -5.20
C PHE A 57 -12.97 4.25 -6.17
N MET A 58 -14.29 4.18 -6.25
CA MET A 58 -15.06 5.15 -7.03
C MET A 58 -15.53 6.29 -6.13
N ALA A 59 -15.12 7.51 -6.45
CA ALA A 59 -15.64 8.71 -5.82
C ALA A 59 -16.97 9.09 -6.50
N VAL A 60 -18.07 8.90 -5.78
CA VAL A 60 -19.43 9.34 -6.14
C VAL A 60 -20.02 10.14 -4.98
N PRO A 61 -20.93 11.10 -5.23
CA PRO A 61 -21.51 11.94 -4.18
C PRO A 61 -22.13 11.17 -3.02
N ASP A 62 -22.70 9.99 -3.30
CA ASP A 62 -23.42 9.19 -2.32
C ASP A 62 -22.51 8.24 -1.50
N ASN A 63 -21.24 8.09 -1.90
CA ASN A 63 -20.26 7.26 -1.19
C ASN A 63 -19.49 8.13 -0.18
N VAL A 64 -20.21 8.60 0.84
CA VAL A 64 -19.69 9.50 1.89
C VAL A 64 -19.15 8.68 3.04
N GLY A 65 -17.92 8.98 3.45
CA GLY A 65 -17.28 8.40 4.62
C GLY A 65 -15.78 8.27 4.43
N ASP A 66 -15.14 7.60 5.39
CA ASP A 66 -13.70 7.44 5.41
C ASP A 66 -13.28 6.20 4.60
N ILE A 67 -12.22 6.36 3.81
CA ILE A 67 -11.43 5.23 3.32
C ILE A 67 -10.28 4.98 4.30
N GLN A 68 -9.92 3.72 4.51
CA GLN A 68 -8.76 3.35 5.31
C GLN A 68 -7.79 2.55 4.45
N PHE A 69 -6.51 2.89 4.51
CA PHE A 69 -5.47 2.14 3.81
C PHE A 69 -4.35 1.74 4.78
N SER A 70 -3.79 0.57 4.57
CA SER A 70 -2.73 0.04 5.43
C SER A 70 -1.71 -0.76 4.63
N LEU A 71 -0.44 -0.62 5.02
CA LEU A 71 0.68 -1.47 4.63
C LEU A 71 1.17 -2.14 5.91
N TYR A 72 1.09 -3.47 5.98
CA TYR A 72 1.43 -4.18 7.21
C TYR A 72 1.90 -5.62 6.96
N GLU A 73 2.68 -6.15 7.90
CA GLU A 73 3.07 -7.56 7.99
C GLU A 73 3.21 -7.89 9.48
N SER A 74 2.49 -8.90 9.97
CA SER A 74 2.40 -9.21 11.41
C SER A 74 2.59 -10.70 11.75
N GLU A 75 2.80 -11.55 10.76
CA GLU A 75 2.81 -13.01 10.91
C GLU A 75 4.22 -13.55 11.08
N ALA A 76 5.22 -12.92 10.46
CA ALA A 76 6.56 -13.48 10.36
C ALA A 76 7.33 -13.51 11.69
N GLY A 77 7.06 -12.58 12.61
CA GLY A 77 7.88 -12.40 13.82
C GLY A 77 9.33 -11.98 13.53
N ILE A 78 9.64 -11.56 12.29
CA ILE A 78 10.98 -11.18 11.84
C ILE A 78 11.19 -9.68 12.00
N TRP A 79 12.33 -9.30 12.59
CA TRP A 79 12.79 -7.91 12.64
C TRP A 79 13.12 -7.40 11.25
N LYS A 80 12.56 -6.24 10.90
CA LYS A 80 12.70 -5.66 9.57
C LYS A 80 13.49 -4.36 9.61
N ARG A 81 14.25 -4.08 8.56
CA ARG A 81 15.03 -2.84 8.43
C ARG A 81 15.03 -2.34 6.99
N GLY A 82 15.15 -1.03 6.83
CA GLY A 82 15.48 -0.42 5.54
C GLY A 82 14.27 0.06 4.73
N LEU A 83 13.04 -0.21 5.16
CA LEU A 83 11.86 0.38 4.52
C LEU A 83 11.72 1.85 4.92
N LEU A 84 11.74 2.72 3.91
CA LEU A 84 11.38 4.13 4.03
C LEU A 84 9.99 4.33 3.43
N VAL A 85 9.12 5.01 4.16
CA VAL A 85 7.78 5.40 3.70
C VAL A 85 7.79 6.91 3.48
N LYS A 86 7.61 7.35 2.23
CA LYS A 86 7.50 8.77 1.91
C LYS A 86 6.09 9.29 2.17
N GLY A 87 5.09 8.48 1.88
CA GLY A 87 3.69 8.84 2.08
C GLY A 87 2.76 8.03 1.18
N VAL A 88 1.56 8.56 0.98
CA VAL A 88 0.50 7.98 0.16
C VAL A 88 0.07 8.97 -0.90
N VAL A 89 -0.14 8.49 -2.12
CA VAL A 89 -0.65 9.26 -3.25
C VAL A 89 -2.04 8.74 -3.59
N ILE A 90 -3.01 9.65 -3.66
CA ILE A 90 -4.38 9.37 -4.10
C ILE A 90 -4.61 10.19 -5.34
N ARG A 91 -4.91 9.55 -6.48
CA ARG A 91 -5.09 10.24 -7.76
C ARG A 91 -6.20 9.60 -8.60
N PRO A 92 -6.87 10.38 -9.48
CA PRO A 92 -7.76 9.82 -10.48
C PRO A 92 -7.03 8.79 -11.37
N LYS A 93 -7.73 7.69 -11.67
CA LYS A 93 -7.30 6.74 -12.68
C LYS A 93 -7.60 7.34 -14.06
N ALA A 94 -6.55 7.54 -14.86
CA ALA A 94 -6.69 7.92 -16.27
C ALA A 94 -7.26 6.78 -17.11
#